data_AF-A0A414ZB47-F1
#
_entry.id   AF-A0A414ZB47-F1
#
_cell.length_a   1.000
_cell.length_b   1.000
_cell.length_c   1.000
_cell.angle_alpha   90.00
_cell.angle_beta   90.00
_cell.angle_gamma   90.00
#
_symmetry.space_group_name_H-M   'P 1'
#
loop_
_entity.id
_entity.type
_entity.pdbx_description
1 polymer ?
#
loop_
_entity_poly.entity_id
_entity_poly.type
_entity_poly.pdbx_seq_one_letter_code
_entity_poly.pdbx_strand_id
1 'polypeptide(L)'
;MKRIIIPLLIAAFLWFFMFSPWTSGIFNFWTAMSFSAVILMNMSFALRPQWWVEDVKFDWKNIAGGVALSVVLWGIFWIGDKASAWLFDFARPQVELIYGMKTGENPWLLSILLLILIGPAEEIFWRGYVQNALSKRWNSNTGFIVTTLVYALVHIWSFNFMLVMAALVVGAIWGLAYRLYPQKLGALIVSHAVWDVAVFVLFPI
;
A
#
# COMPACT_ATOMS: atom_id res chain seq x y z
N MET A 1 -20.90 8.98 7.90
CA MET A 1 -20.89 7.75 7.07
C MET A 1 -20.63 8.05 5.59
N LYS A 2 -21.44 8.90 4.93
CA LYS A 2 -21.30 9.22 3.49
C LYS A 2 -19.90 9.66 3.06
N ARG A 3 -19.20 10.43 3.92
CA ARG A 3 -17.86 10.98 3.59
C ARG A 3 -16.76 9.93 3.40
N ILE A 4 -16.81 8.75 4.05
CA ILE A 4 -15.77 7.71 3.90
C ILE A 4 -16.17 6.58 2.96
N ILE A 5 -17.48 6.31 2.82
CA ILE A 5 -17.97 5.24 1.95
C ILE A 5 -17.61 5.52 0.49
N ILE A 6 -17.81 6.76 0.02
CA ILE A 6 -17.52 7.15 -1.36
C ILE A 6 -16.03 6.92 -1.71
N PRO A 7 -15.05 7.41 -0.92
CA PRO A 7 -13.64 7.09 -1.12
C PRO A 7 -13.31 5.60 -1.15
N LEU A 8 -13.91 4.81 -0.26
CA LEU A 8 -13.68 3.37 -0.24
C LEU A 8 -14.24 2.66 -1.47
N LEU A 9 -15.42 3.08 -1.96
CA LEU A 9 -15.99 2.57 -3.20
C LEU A 9 -15.16 2.97 -4.41
N ILE A 10 -14.61 4.18 -4.44
CA ILE A 10 -13.70 4.63 -5.49
C ILE A 10 -12.41 3.79 -5.46
N ALA A 11 -11.80 3.60 -4.29
CA ALA A 11 -10.62 2.74 -4.17
C ALA A 11 -10.91 1.30 -4.63
N ALA A 12 -12.03 0.72 -4.21
CA ALA A 12 -12.44 -0.62 -4.64
C ALA A 12 -12.67 -0.70 -6.17
N PHE A 13 -13.26 0.33 -6.78
CA PHE A 13 -13.46 0.42 -8.23
C PHE A 13 -12.13 0.55 -8.99
N LEU A 14 -11.21 1.39 -8.50
CA LEU A 14 -9.88 1.55 -9.11
C LEU A 14 -9.08 0.25 -9.04
N TRP A 15 -9.11 -0.45 -7.90
CA TRP A 15 -8.48 -1.76 -7.77
C TRP A 15 -9.15 -2.83 -8.63
N PHE A 16 -10.49 -2.84 -8.73
CA PHE A 16 -11.21 -3.69 -9.67
C PHE A 16 -10.71 -3.45 -11.09
N PHE A 17 -10.68 -2.19 -11.52
CA PHE A 17 -10.27 -1.82 -12.86
C PHE A 17 -8.84 -2.28 -13.18
N MET A 18 -7.92 -2.15 -12.22
CA MET A 18 -6.51 -2.47 -12.40
C MET A 18 -6.21 -3.98 -12.30
N PHE A 19 -6.84 -4.70 -11.38
CA PHE A 19 -6.50 -6.09 -11.07
C PHE A 19 -7.47 -7.13 -11.61
N SER A 20 -8.71 -6.76 -11.95
CA SER A 20 -9.70 -7.76 -12.33
C SER A 20 -9.41 -8.38 -13.69
N PRO A 21 -9.66 -9.70 -13.90
CA PRO A 21 -9.44 -10.36 -15.19
C PRO A 21 -10.23 -9.75 -16.35
N TRP A 22 -11.29 -9.01 -16.06
CA TRP A 22 -12.17 -8.40 -17.07
C TRP A 22 -11.65 -7.08 -17.61
N THR A 23 -10.79 -6.38 -16.86
CA THR A 23 -10.31 -5.03 -17.20
C THR A 23 -8.79 -4.95 -17.22
N SER A 24 -8.09 -5.88 -16.56
CA SER A 24 -6.63 -5.99 -16.61
C SER A 24 -6.17 -6.15 -18.05
N GLY A 25 -5.26 -5.27 -18.50
CA GLY A 25 -4.74 -5.25 -19.86
C GLY A 25 -5.36 -4.21 -20.80
N ILE A 26 -6.45 -3.53 -20.40
CA ILE A 26 -6.96 -2.36 -21.16
C ILE A 26 -5.93 -1.21 -21.13
N PHE A 27 -5.30 -1.01 -19.96
CA PHE A 27 -4.19 -0.09 -19.77
C PHE A 27 -3.00 -0.81 -19.14
N ASN A 28 -1.82 -0.23 -19.31
CA ASN A 28 -0.65 -0.63 -18.54
C ASN A 28 -0.92 -0.51 -17.03
N PHE A 29 -0.51 -1.53 -16.26
CA PHE A 29 -0.75 -1.61 -14.82
C PHE A 29 -0.18 -0.39 -14.06
N TRP A 30 1.07 -0.02 -14.33
CA TRP A 30 1.73 1.08 -13.62
C TRP A 30 1.17 2.45 -14.00
N THR A 31 0.69 2.60 -15.23
CA THR A 31 -0.07 3.78 -15.64
C THR A 31 -1.39 3.87 -14.88
N ALA A 32 -2.17 2.79 -14.82
CA ALA A 32 -3.43 2.73 -14.07
C ALA A 32 -3.21 2.96 -12.56
N MET A 33 -2.14 2.39 -12.00
CA MET A 33 -1.75 2.59 -10.60
C MET A 33 -1.39 4.05 -10.33
N SER A 34 -0.64 4.69 -11.23
CA SER A 34 -0.27 6.10 -11.11
C SER A 34 -1.49 7.02 -11.14
N PHE A 35 -2.45 6.78 -12.05
CA PHE A 35 -3.71 7.53 -12.06
C PHE A 35 -4.52 7.31 -10.77
N SER A 36 -4.59 6.06 -10.30
CA SER A 36 -5.28 5.71 -9.05
C SER A 36 -4.65 6.42 -7.84
N ALA A 37 -3.32 6.42 -7.76
CA ALA A 37 -2.55 7.13 -6.74
C ALA A 37 -2.86 8.63 -6.73
N VAL A 38 -2.85 9.29 -7.90
CA VAL A 38 -3.20 10.72 -8.00
C VAL A 38 -4.64 10.98 -7.52
N ILE A 39 -5.61 10.16 -7.94
CA ILE A 39 -7.02 10.32 -7.54
C ILE A 39 -7.15 10.19 -6.01
N LEU A 40 -6.65 9.10 -5.44
CA LEU A 40 -6.78 8.83 -4.00
C LEU A 40 -6.03 9.86 -3.13
N MET A 41 -4.86 10.28 -3.57
CA MET A 41 -4.10 11.34 -2.91
C MET A 41 -4.89 12.66 -2.92
N ASN A 42 -5.39 13.11 -4.08
CA ASN A 42 -6.17 14.35 -4.19
C ASN A 42 -7.47 14.29 -3.37
N MET A 43 -8.14 13.13 -3.33
CA MET A 43 -9.30 12.93 -2.46
C MET A 43 -8.93 13.11 -0.99
N SER A 44 -7.78 12.62 -0.54
CA SER A 44 -7.30 12.79 0.83
C SER A 44 -7.05 14.26 1.16
N PHE A 45 -6.44 15.01 0.24
CA PHE A 45 -6.26 16.46 0.36
C PHE A 45 -7.60 17.22 0.46
N ALA A 46 -8.58 16.86 -0.37
CA ALA A 46 -9.89 17.51 -0.39
C ALA A 46 -10.74 17.18 0.86
N LEU A 47 -10.67 15.94 1.34
CA LEU A 47 -11.55 15.43 2.41
C LEU A 47 -10.97 15.65 3.82
N ARG A 48 -9.65 15.85 3.94
CA ARG A 48 -8.97 16.25 5.17
C ARG A 48 -7.94 17.35 4.87
N PRO A 49 -8.36 18.59 4.64
CA PRO A 49 -7.41 19.69 4.42
C PRO A 49 -6.40 19.80 5.56
N GLN A 50 -5.15 20.16 5.22
CA GLN A 50 -4.04 20.37 6.16
C GLN A 50 -3.61 19.13 6.97
N TRP A 51 -4.00 17.92 6.54
CA TRP A 51 -3.59 16.66 7.20
C TRP A 51 -2.07 16.54 7.40
N TRP A 52 -1.27 17.09 6.48
CA TRP A 52 0.19 17.00 6.48
C TRP A 52 0.85 17.84 7.57
N VAL A 53 0.18 18.88 8.09
CA VAL A 53 0.76 19.79 9.09
C VAL A 53 0.98 19.07 10.42
N GLU A 54 0.06 18.19 10.79
CA GLU A 54 0.08 17.46 12.06
C GLU A 54 0.78 16.10 11.93
N ASP A 55 0.57 15.41 10.80
CA ASP A 55 0.93 14.00 10.67
C ASP A 55 2.30 13.75 10.01
N VAL A 56 2.85 14.73 9.29
CA VAL A 56 4.05 14.55 8.46
C VAL A 56 5.21 15.40 8.97
N LYS A 57 6.29 14.73 9.37
CA LYS A 57 7.59 15.35 9.67
C LYS A 57 8.69 14.58 8.97
N PHE A 58 9.40 15.23 8.05
CA PHE A 58 10.57 14.67 7.37
C PHE A 58 11.85 15.11 8.07
N ASP A 59 12.01 14.70 9.32
CA ASP A 59 13.30 14.79 10.01
C ASP A 59 14.10 13.50 9.79
N TRP A 60 15.40 13.56 10.09
CA TRP A 60 16.29 12.40 9.98
C TRP A 60 15.77 11.15 10.73
N LYS A 61 15.08 11.34 11.86
CA LYS A 61 14.56 10.22 12.67
C LYS A 61 13.42 9.51 11.94
N ASN A 62 12.53 10.24 11.30
CA ASN A 62 11.44 9.67 10.51
C ASN A 62 11.96 9.00 9.23
N ILE A 63 12.96 9.60 8.56
CA ILE A 63 13.59 8.98 7.39
C ILE A 63 14.29 7.67 7.79
N ALA A 64 15.15 7.70 8.81
CA ALA A 64 15.85 6.51 9.30
C ALA A 64 14.88 5.43 9.82
N GLY A 65 13.83 5.84 10.53
CA GLY A 65 12.79 4.93 11.01
C GLY A 65 12.00 4.28 9.87
N GLY A 66 11.69 5.04 8.81
CA GLY A 66 11.03 4.51 7.61
C GLY A 66 11.90 3.51 6.87
N VAL A 67 13.18 3.82 6.64
CA VAL A 67 14.14 2.90 6.02
C VAL A 67 14.31 1.63 6.86
N ALA A 68 14.45 1.75 8.19
CA ALA A 68 14.57 0.60 9.07
C ALA A 68 13.31 -0.29 9.01
N LEU A 69 12.11 0.30 8.99
CA LEU A 69 10.86 -0.46 8.85
C LEU A 69 10.76 -1.16 7.49
N SER A 70 11.23 -0.50 6.42
CA SER A 70 11.31 -1.09 5.08
C SER A 70 12.21 -2.34 5.05
N VAL A 71 13.40 -2.28 5.67
CA VAL A 71 14.31 -3.44 5.77
C VAL A 71 13.67 -4.59 6.54
N VAL A 72 13.01 -4.30 7.66
CA VAL A 72 12.29 -5.31 8.44
C VAL A 72 11.18 -5.95 7.61
N LEU A 73 10.40 -5.15 6.88
CA LEU A 73 9.34 -5.64 6.00
C LEU A 73 9.87 -6.50 4.86
N TRP A 74 10.99 -6.12 4.25
CA TRP A 74 11.63 -6.94 3.23
C TRP A 74 12.02 -8.31 3.79
N GLY A 75 12.61 -8.35 4.98
CA GLY A 75 12.95 -9.60 5.66
C GLY A 75 11.73 -10.48 5.99
N ILE A 76 10.64 -9.87 6.46
CA ILE A 76 9.37 -10.58 6.71
C ILE A 76 8.83 -11.21 5.41
N PHE A 77 8.87 -10.47 4.30
CA PHE A 77 8.41 -10.97 3.01
C PHE A 77 9.30 -12.05 2.45
N TRP A 78 10.61 -11.95 2.65
CA TRP A 78 11.55 -12.99 2.24
C TRP A 78 11.29 -14.31 2.98
N ILE A 79 11.08 -14.24 4.30
CA ILE A 79 10.69 -15.42 5.10
C ILE A 79 9.32 -15.94 4.66
N GLY A 80 8.35 -15.03 4.46
CA GLY A 80 7.00 -15.37 4.03
C GLY A 80 6.95 -16.07 2.68
N ASP A 81 7.76 -15.64 1.73
CA ASP A 81 7.92 -16.28 0.41
C ASP A 81 8.43 -17.72 0.56
N LYS A 82 9.49 -17.95 1.35
CA LYS A 82 9.98 -19.33 1.58
C LYS A 82 8.98 -20.20 2.33
N ALA A 83 8.33 -19.67 3.36
CA ALA A 83 7.33 -20.39 4.15
C ALA A 83 6.10 -20.75 3.30
N SER A 84 5.57 -19.80 2.51
CA SER A 84 4.42 -20.02 1.64
C SER A 84 4.73 -20.99 0.52
N ALA A 85 5.91 -20.92 -0.09
CA ALA A 85 6.35 -21.89 -1.10
C ALA A 85 6.50 -23.32 -0.52
N TRP A 86 6.76 -23.44 0.78
CA TRP A 86 6.80 -24.74 1.47
C TRP A 86 5.40 -25.26 1.84
N LEU A 87 4.47 -24.37 2.19
CA LEU A 87 3.12 -24.74 2.63
C LEU A 87 2.12 -24.92 1.48
N PHE A 88 2.31 -24.21 0.36
CA PHE A 88 1.33 -24.11 -0.72
C PHE A 88 1.98 -24.20 -2.09
N ASP A 89 1.63 -25.24 -2.86
CA ASP A 89 2.13 -25.44 -4.22
C ASP A 89 1.78 -24.30 -5.19
N PHE A 90 0.68 -23.59 -4.92
CA PHE A 90 0.22 -22.46 -5.74
C PHE A 90 0.94 -21.13 -5.44
N ALA A 91 1.71 -21.04 -4.34
CA ALA A 91 2.25 -19.75 -3.88
C ALA A 91 3.25 -19.15 -4.87
N ARG A 92 4.21 -19.95 -5.36
CA ARG A 92 5.23 -19.49 -6.30
C ARG A 92 4.65 -18.93 -7.60
N PRO A 93 3.78 -19.66 -8.33
CA PRO A 93 3.12 -19.11 -9.51
C PRO A 93 2.37 -17.80 -9.24
N GLN A 94 1.70 -17.67 -8.09
CA GLN A 94 0.98 -16.45 -7.75
C GLN A 94 1.91 -15.26 -7.45
N VAL A 95 3.05 -15.49 -6.80
CA VAL A 95 4.06 -14.45 -6.57
C VAL A 95 4.70 -14.03 -7.90
N GLU A 96 5.00 -14.98 -8.79
CA GLU A 96 5.55 -14.71 -10.12
C GLU A 96 4.61 -13.86 -10.98
N LEU A 97 3.29 -14.06 -10.89
CA LEU A 97 2.30 -13.20 -11.57
C LEU A 97 2.40 -11.73 -11.12
N ILE A 98 2.66 -11.49 -9.83
CA ILE A 98 2.83 -10.13 -9.29
C ILE A 98 4.11 -9.50 -9.85
N TYR A 99 5.21 -10.24 -9.86
CA TYR A 99 6.46 -9.77 -10.46
C TYR A 99 6.39 -9.63 -11.98
N GLY A 100 5.53 -10.40 -12.64
CA GLY A 100 5.26 -10.27 -14.07
C GLY A 100 4.70 -8.91 -14.47
N MET A 101 4.03 -8.20 -13.54
CA MET A 101 3.46 -6.87 -13.82
C MET A 101 4.49 -5.78 -14.14
N LYS A 102 5.77 -5.97 -13.78
CA LYS A 102 6.87 -5.04 -14.15
C LYS A 102 7.63 -5.47 -15.40
N THR A 103 7.29 -6.60 -16.01
CA THR A 103 8.00 -7.10 -17.20
C THR A 103 7.85 -6.12 -18.36
N GLY A 104 8.98 -5.71 -18.94
CA GLY A 104 9.01 -4.74 -20.05
C GLY A 104 9.05 -3.27 -19.61
N GLU A 105 8.94 -2.98 -18.31
CA GLU A 105 9.01 -1.63 -17.79
C GLU A 105 10.44 -1.11 -17.66
N ASN A 106 10.62 0.21 -17.76
CA ASN A 106 11.88 0.85 -17.44
C ASN A 106 12.07 0.88 -15.91
N PRO A 107 13.13 0.25 -15.36
CA PRO A 107 13.33 0.14 -13.92
C PRO A 107 13.54 1.49 -13.22
N TRP A 108 14.12 2.49 -13.91
CA TRP A 108 14.29 3.83 -13.38
C TRP A 108 12.97 4.57 -13.27
N LEU A 109 12.15 4.52 -14.33
CA LEU A 109 10.81 5.12 -14.32
C LEU A 109 9.94 4.47 -13.23
N LEU A 110 9.94 3.14 -13.17
CA LEU A 110 9.22 2.39 -12.16
C LEU A 110 9.66 2.78 -10.74
N SER A 111 10.97 2.88 -10.49
CA SER A 111 11.50 3.30 -9.19
C SER A 111 11.04 4.70 -8.81
N ILE A 112 11.01 5.64 -9.75
CA ILE A 112 10.52 7.00 -9.51
C ILE A 112 9.03 7.00 -9.18
N LEU A 113 8.22 6.24 -9.92
CA LEU A 113 6.78 6.12 -9.67
C LEU A 113 6.52 5.53 -8.27
N LEU A 114 7.22 4.47 -7.90
CA LEU A 114 7.11 3.83 -6.59
C LEU A 114 7.54 4.78 -5.45
N LEU A 115 8.68 5.46 -5.60
CA LEU A 115 9.23 6.32 -4.54
C LEU A 115 8.43 7.60 -4.32
N ILE A 116 8.02 8.25 -5.40
CA ILE A 116 7.55 9.64 -5.37
C ILE A 116 6.03 9.74 -5.44
N LEU A 117 5.38 8.77 -6.08
CA LEU A 117 3.94 8.82 -6.32
C LEU A 117 3.18 7.73 -5.59
N ILE A 118 3.46 6.46 -5.90
CA ILE A 118 2.61 5.33 -5.49
C ILE A 118 2.70 5.10 -3.97
N GLY A 119 3.89 4.83 -3.44
CA GLY A 119 4.07 4.61 -1.99
C GLY A 119 3.55 5.79 -1.14
N PRO A 120 3.90 7.05 -1.48
CA PRO A 120 3.35 8.21 -0.79
C PRO A 120 1.82 8.32 -0.89
N ALA A 121 1.23 8.20 -2.08
CA ALA A 121 -0.21 8.33 -2.26
C ALA A 121 -1.00 7.27 -1.48
N GLU A 122 -0.51 6.02 -1.46
CA GLU A 122 -1.15 4.94 -0.73
C GLU A 122 -1.15 5.19 0.78
N GLU A 123 -0.01 5.60 1.37
CA GLU A 123 0.04 5.91 2.80
C GLU A 123 -0.83 7.12 3.18
N ILE A 124 -0.82 8.16 2.33
CA ILE A 124 -1.66 9.35 2.52
C ILE A 124 -3.14 8.97 2.55
N PHE A 125 -3.57 8.11 1.61
CA PHE A 125 -4.95 7.67 1.54
C PHE A 125 -5.31 6.70 2.67
N TRP A 126 -4.59 5.58 2.78
CA TRP A 126 -4.98 4.50 3.69
C TRP A 126 -4.75 4.86 5.16
N ARG A 127 -3.62 5.47 5.51
CA ARG A 127 -3.29 5.81 6.91
C ARG A 127 -3.74 7.22 7.22
N GLY A 128 -3.30 8.19 6.41
CA GLY A 128 -3.56 9.61 6.61
C GLY A 128 -5.04 9.99 6.54
N TYR A 129 -5.83 9.29 5.72
CA TYR A 129 -7.27 9.53 5.58
C TYR A 129 -8.15 8.41 6.15
N VAL A 130 -8.10 7.20 5.60
CA VAL A 130 -9.06 6.12 5.96
C VAL A 130 -8.90 5.67 7.41
N GLN A 131 -7.70 5.27 7.83
CA GLN A 131 -7.45 4.85 9.21
C GLN A 131 -7.66 5.98 10.21
N ASN A 132 -7.25 7.21 9.88
CA ASN A 132 -7.52 8.39 10.69
C ASN A 132 -9.03 8.59 10.92
N ALA A 133 -9.82 8.58 9.85
CA ALA A 133 -11.26 8.82 9.91
C ALA A 133 -12.01 7.70 10.64
N LEU A 134 -11.65 6.43 10.43
CA LEU A 134 -12.24 5.30 11.17
C LEU A 134 -11.83 5.28 12.64
N SER A 135 -10.58 5.67 12.95
CA SER A 135 -10.10 5.77 14.33
C SER A 135 -10.81 6.87 15.11
N LYS A 136 -11.01 8.05 14.49
CA LYS A 136 -11.80 9.15 15.07
C LYS A 136 -13.28 8.81 15.22
N ARG A 137 -13.81 7.97 14.33
CA ARG A 137 -15.22 7.56 14.37
C ARG A 137 -15.52 6.56 15.48
N TRP A 138 -14.62 5.59 15.69
CA TRP A 138 -14.85 4.50 16.63
C TRP A 138 -13.82 4.52 17.76
N ASN A 139 -12.59 4.11 17.46
CA ASN A 139 -11.42 4.19 18.33
C ASN A 139 -10.19 3.70 17.53
N SER A 140 -8.99 3.91 18.04
CA SER A 140 -7.74 3.53 17.36
C SER A 140 -7.62 2.04 17.04
N ASN A 141 -8.19 1.14 17.85
CA ASN A 141 -8.14 -0.31 17.60
C ASN A 141 -9.06 -0.69 16.43
N THR A 142 -10.32 -0.25 16.50
CA THR A 142 -11.31 -0.53 15.46
C THR A 142 -10.91 0.13 14.14
N GLY A 143 -10.39 1.36 14.18
CA GLY A 143 -9.88 2.05 12.99
C GLY A 143 -8.74 1.29 12.33
N PHE A 144 -7.77 0.81 13.11
CA PHE A 144 -6.69 -0.05 12.64
C PHE A 144 -7.21 -1.33 11.98
N ILE A 145 -7.99 -2.13 12.72
CA ILE A 145 -8.47 -3.43 12.25
C ILE A 145 -9.29 -3.29 10.97
N VAL A 146 -10.25 -2.36 10.95
CA VAL A 146 -11.13 -2.17 9.80
C VAL A 146 -10.35 -1.66 8.60
N THR A 147 -9.43 -0.69 8.76
CA THR A 147 -8.63 -0.23 7.61
C THR A 147 -7.75 -1.33 7.07
N THR A 148 -7.06 -2.11 7.92
CA THR A 148 -6.22 -3.21 7.47
C THR A 148 -7.02 -4.25 6.68
N LEU A 149 -8.22 -4.62 7.15
CA LEU A 149 -9.08 -5.56 6.44
C LEU A 149 -9.57 -5.01 5.10
N VAL A 150 -9.98 -3.73 5.05
CA VAL A 150 -10.44 -3.10 3.81
C VAL A 150 -9.29 -2.91 2.80
N TYR A 151 -8.11 -2.52 3.28
CA TYR A 151 -6.89 -2.41 2.46
C TYR A 151 -6.51 -3.75 1.81
N ALA A 152 -6.56 -4.85 2.57
CA ALA A 152 -6.34 -6.17 2.00
C ALA A 152 -7.47 -6.56 1.03
N LEU A 153 -8.73 -6.31 1.41
CA LEU A 153 -9.90 -6.74 0.66
C LEU A 153 -10.00 -6.08 -0.73
N VAL A 154 -9.55 -4.84 -0.93
CA VAL A 154 -9.57 -4.24 -2.27
C VAL A 154 -8.70 -5.03 -3.27
N HIS A 155 -7.74 -5.82 -2.81
CA HIS A 155 -6.91 -6.69 -3.66
C HIS A 155 -7.62 -7.99 -4.09
N ILE A 156 -8.83 -8.28 -3.58
CA ILE A 156 -9.59 -9.50 -3.92
C ILE A 156 -9.83 -9.64 -5.43
N TRP A 157 -9.88 -8.50 -6.15
CA TRP A 157 -10.08 -8.45 -7.59
C TRP A 157 -8.94 -9.08 -8.39
N SER A 158 -7.75 -9.21 -7.81
CA SER A 158 -6.64 -9.93 -8.44
C SER A 158 -6.86 -11.43 -8.55
N PHE A 159 -7.80 -11.98 -7.76
CA PHE A 159 -7.95 -13.42 -7.54
C PHE A 159 -6.62 -14.13 -7.20
N ASN A 160 -5.69 -13.37 -6.61
CA ASN A 160 -4.37 -13.83 -6.21
C ASN A 160 -4.31 -13.84 -4.68
N PHE A 161 -4.38 -15.04 -4.11
CA PHE A 161 -4.37 -15.24 -2.66
C PHE A 161 -3.10 -14.68 -2.03
N MET A 162 -1.95 -14.90 -2.66
CA MET A 162 -0.67 -14.39 -2.16
C MET A 162 -0.64 -12.86 -2.12
N LEU A 163 -1.21 -12.17 -3.11
CA LEU A 163 -1.31 -10.71 -3.11
C LEU A 163 -2.21 -10.19 -1.99
N VAL A 164 -3.37 -10.82 -1.77
CA VAL A 164 -4.30 -10.44 -0.69
C VAL A 164 -3.64 -10.64 0.68
N MET A 165 -2.93 -11.76 0.87
CA MET A 165 -2.20 -12.03 2.12
C MET A 165 -1.01 -11.09 2.32
N ALA A 166 -0.26 -10.77 1.26
CA ALA A 166 0.78 -9.77 1.27
C ALA A 166 0.24 -8.40 1.72
N ALA A 167 -0.86 -7.94 1.11
CA ALA A 167 -1.54 -6.71 1.46
C ALA A 167 -2.02 -6.72 2.92
N LEU A 168 -2.53 -7.86 3.42
CA LEU A 168 -2.91 -8.00 4.82
C LEU A 168 -1.72 -7.83 5.78
N VAL A 169 -0.57 -8.44 5.47
CA VAL A 169 0.64 -8.37 6.31
C VAL A 169 1.23 -6.96 6.35
N VAL A 170 1.49 -6.33 5.19
CA VAL A 170 2.00 -4.93 5.17
C VAL A 170 0.95 -3.97 5.74
N GLY A 171 -0.33 -4.23 5.43
CA GLY A 171 -1.49 -3.53 5.96
C GLY A 171 -1.51 -3.51 7.48
N ALA A 172 -1.25 -4.67 8.10
CA ALA A 172 -1.19 -4.83 9.54
C ALA A 172 0.02 -4.12 10.16
N ILE A 173 1.20 -4.24 9.54
CA ILE A 173 2.45 -3.67 10.08
C ILE A 173 2.42 -2.15 10.03
N TRP A 174 2.18 -1.56 8.85
CA TRP A 174 2.07 -0.10 8.72
C TRP A 174 0.84 0.43 9.45
N GLY A 175 -0.28 -0.30 9.44
CA GLY A 175 -1.48 0.09 10.18
C GLY A 175 -1.26 0.12 11.69
N LEU A 176 -0.54 -0.85 12.24
CA LEU A 176 -0.18 -0.88 13.66
C LEU A 176 0.80 0.24 14.00
N ALA A 177 1.80 0.48 13.14
CA ALA A 177 2.73 1.59 13.31
C ALA A 177 2.00 2.95 13.31
N TYR A 178 1.05 3.17 12.40
CA TYR A 178 0.19 4.36 12.40
C TYR A 178 -0.70 4.43 13.64
N ARG A 179 -1.26 3.31 14.10
CA ARG A 179 -2.08 3.26 15.31
C ARG A 179 -1.29 3.73 16.54
N LEU A 180 -0.03 3.32 16.65
CA LEU A 180 0.85 3.65 17.78
C LEU A 180 1.45 5.06 17.66
N TYR A 181 1.75 5.50 16.43
CA TYR A 181 2.45 6.76 16.15
C TYR A 181 1.84 7.51 14.94
N PRO A 182 0.58 8.00 15.04
CA PRO A 182 -0.10 8.64 13.91
C PRO A 182 0.61 9.90 13.39
N GLN A 183 1.37 10.57 14.26
CA GLN A 183 2.20 11.74 13.94
C GLN A 183 3.48 11.42 13.14
N LYS A 184 3.74 10.13 12.85
CA LYS A 184 4.91 9.66 12.08
C LYS A 184 4.52 9.16 10.70
N LEU A 185 3.48 9.73 10.08
CA LEU A 185 3.04 9.32 8.74
C LEU A 185 4.16 9.50 7.70
N GLY A 186 5.02 10.50 7.87
CA GLY A 186 6.23 10.67 7.04
C GLY A 186 7.16 9.46 7.05
N ALA A 187 7.32 8.79 8.19
CA ALA A 187 8.13 7.56 8.27
C ALA A 187 7.45 6.38 7.54
N LEU A 188 6.12 6.31 7.55
CA LEU A 188 5.38 5.28 6.81
C LEU A 188 5.47 5.52 5.31
N ILE A 189 5.33 6.77 4.85
CA ILE A 189 5.54 7.16 3.45
C ILE A 189 6.92 6.70 2.98
N VAL A 190 7.99 7.03 3.74
CA VAL A 190 9.35 6.58 3.43
C VAL A 190 9.45 5.06 3.45
N SER A 191 8.87 4.40 4.45
CA SER A 191 8.92 2.94 4.56
C SER A 191 8.28 2.26 3.36
N HIS A 192 7.10 2.69 2.94
CA HIS A 192 6.38 2.10 1.80
C HIS A 192 7.16 2.34 0.50
N ALA A 193 7.50 3.60 0.22
CA ALA A 193 8.25 3.99 -0.97
C ALA A 193 9.57 3.22 -1.13
N VAL A 194 10.36 3.11 -0.05
CA VAL A 194 11.64 2.38 -0.06
C VAL A 194 11.42 0.88 -0.17
N TRP A 195 10.39 0.35 0.51
CA TRP A 195 10.08 -1.08 0.46
C TRP A 195 9.64 -1.51 -0.94
N ASP A 196 8.80 -0.71 -1.61
CA ASP A 196 8.36 -0.99 -2.97
C ASP A 196 9.55 -1.10 -3.94
N VAL A 197 10.45 -0.12 -3.92
CA VAL A 197 11.64 -0.17 -4.78
C VAL A 197 12.57 -1.31 -4.40
N ALA A 198 12.73 -1.59 -3.10
CA ALA A 198 13.51 -2.73 -2.65
C ALA A 198 12.93 -4.05 -3.19
N VAL A 199 11.64 -4.30 -3.01
CA VAL A 199 11.01 -5.59 -3.34
C VAL A 199 10.73 -5.75 -4.84
N PHE A 200 10.42 -4.67 -5.56
CA PHE A 200 10.13 -4.76 -7.00
C PHE A 200 11.36 -4.56 -7.88
N VAL A 201 12.36 -3.75 -7.48
CA VAL A 201 13.44 -3.36 -8.39
C VAL A 201 14.80 -3.87 -7.93
N LEU A 202 15.21 -3.55 -6.70
CA LEU A 202 16.61 -3.78 -6.26
C LEU A 202 16.86 -5.21 -5.78
N PHE A 203 15.94 -5.76 -5.00
CA PHE A 203 16.06 -7.05 -4.32
C PHE A 203 14.74 -7.84 -4.41
N PRO A 204 14.32 -8.29 -5.61
CA PRO A 204 13.14 -9.16 -5.76
C PRO A 204 13.29 -10.46 -4.97
N ILE A 205 12.17 -10.98 -4.47
CA ILE A 205 12.09 -12.11 -3.53
C ILE A 205 11.64 -13.39 -4.24
#